data_AF-A0AAV6W519-F1
#
_entry.id   AF-A0AAV6W519-F1
#
_cell.length_a   1.000
_cell.length_b   1.000
_cell.length_c   1.000
_cell.angle_alpha   90.00
_cell.angle_beta   90.00
_cell.angle_gamma   90.00
#
_symmetry.space_group_name_H-M   'P 1'
#
loop_
_entity.id
_entity.type
_entity.pdbx_description
1 polymer ?
#
loop_
_entity_poly.entity_id
_entity_poly.type
_entity_poly.pdbx_seq_one_letter_code
_entity_poly.pdbx_strand_id
1 'polypeptide(L)'
;MRSMDDKRVADYFVVARLQNNASPLDEISRDGNVPKDTHGLVPIVDVTVVIRSQGESIPKGFTCIELTPTGFPADLNHGSLRSPNVFFCYRRGRDKPPLVDLGYVDWRMDI
;
A
#
# COMPACT_ATOMS: atom_id res chain seq x y z
N MET A 1 -17.67 -45.25 -19.62
CA MET A 1 -16.25 -45.02 -19.96
C MET A 1 -16.07 -43.51 -20.06
N ARG A 2 -15.27 -42.88 -19.17
CA ARG A 2 -15.05 -41.43 -19.15
C ARG A 2 -14.01 -40.99 -20.19
N SER A 3 -14.05 -39.69 -20.51
CA SER A 3 -13.04 -38.81 -21.13
C SER A 3 -13.11 -38.71 -22.66
N MET A 4 -12.93 -37.53 -23.30
CA MET A 4 -12.14 -36.36 -22.89
C MET A 4 -12.67 -35.11 -23.62
N ASP A 5 -12.97 -34.02 -22.89
CA ASP A 5 -13.18 -32.69 -23.49
C ASP A 5 -11.83 -32.17 -24.00
N ASP A 6 -11.64 -32.18 -25.32
CA ASP A 6 -10.39 -31.77 -25.96
C ASP A 6 -10.38 -30.23 -26.12
N LYS A 7 -9.98 -29.54 -25.06
CA LYS A 7 -9.92 -28.08 -25.01
C LYS A 7 -8.74 -27.59 -25.84
N ARG A 8 -9.00 -27.15 -27.08
CA ARG A 8 -7.95 -26.65 -27.99
C ARG A 8 -7.60 -25.20 -27.69
N VAL A 9 -6.31 -24.93 -27.46
CA VAL A 9 -5.74 -23.59 -27.32
C VAL A 9 -5.15 -23.19 -28.68
N ALA A 10 -5.36 -21.95 -29.11
CA ALA A 10 -4.77 -21.38 -30.32
C ALA A 10 -3.95 -20.15 -29.96
N ASP A 11 -2.73 -20.07 -30.48
CA ASP A 11 -1.85 -18.91 -30.34
C ASP A 11 -2.14 -17.90 -31.46
N TYR A 12 -2.57 -16.70 -31.08
CA TYR A 12 -2.74 -15.57 -31.99
C TYR A 12 -1.61 -14.58 -31.77
N PHE A 13 -0.96 -14.15 -32.85
CA PHE A 13 -0.05 -13.01 -32.84
C PHE A 13 -0.55 -11.92 -33.78
N VAL A 14 -0.43 -10.67 -33.32
CA VAL A 14 -0.79 -9.48 -34.08
C VAL A 14 0.48 -8.80 -34.57
N VAL A 15 0.50 -8.41 -35.84
CA VAL A 15 1.55 -7.58 -36.41
C VAL A 15 1.02 -6.15 -36.52
N ALA A 16 1.51 -5.26 -35.66
CA ALA A 16 1.23 -3.83 -35.76
C ALA A 16 2.40 -3.11 -36.44
N ARG A 17 2.10 -2.23 -37.40
CA ARG A 17 3.11 -1.44 -38.11
C ARG A 17 3.40 -0.17 -37.30
N LEU A 18 4.65 0.00 -36.86
CA LEU A 18 5.08 1.16 -36.08
C LEU A 18 5.09 2.42 -36.96
N GLN A 19 4.35 3.47 -36.60
CA GLN A 19 4.41 4.77 -37.27
C GLN A 19 5.70 5.51 -36.85
N ASN A 20 6.31 6.26 -37.78
CA ASN A 20 7.66 6.86 -37.64
C ASN A 20 7.83 7.87 -36.48
N ASN A 21 6.76 8.20 -35.75
CA ASN A 21 6.75 9.13 -34.61
C ASN A 21 6.17 8.49 -33.33
N ALA A 22 6.15 7.16 -33.24
CA ALA A 22 5.77 6.48 -32.01
C ALA A 22 6.82 6.74 -30.92
N SER A 23 6.40 7.33 -29.80
CA SER A 23 7.18 7.26 -28.56
C SER A 23 7.36 5.79 -28.19
N PRO A 24 8.53 5.37 -27.65
CA PRO A 24 8.73 3.99 -27.23
C PRO A 24 7.58 3.56 -26.32
N LEU A 25 6.88 2.51 -26.72
CA LEU A 25 5.89 1.88 -25.85
C LEU A 25 6.68 1.24 -24.72
N ASP A 26 6.52 1.77 -23.51
CA ASP A 26 7.09 1.15 -22.31
C ASP A 26 6.68 -0.31 -22.30
N GLU A 27 7.70 -1.17 -22.24
CA GLU A 27 7.64 -2.59 -22.49
C GLU A 27 6.45 -3.22 -21.75
N ILE A 28 5.47 -3.69 -22.52
CA ILE A 28 4.39 -4.52 -21.98
C ILE A 28 5.05 -5.83 -21.56
N SER A 29 5.35 -5.92 -20.26
CA SER A 29 6.00 -7.07 -19.64
C SER A 29 5.20 -8.33 -19.94
N ARG A 30 5.81 -9.26 -20.68
CA ARG A 30 5.23 -10.57 -21.01
C ARG A 30 5.27 -11.56 -19.85
N ASP A 31 5.90 -11.18 -18.74
CA ASP A 31 5.82 -11.88 -17.47
C ASP A 31 5.22 -10.91 -16.45
N GLY A 32 4.05 -11.24 -15.91
CA GLY A 32 3.24 -10.39 -15.01
C GLY A 32 3.85 -10.11 -13.62
N ASN A 33 5.18 -9.96 -13.54
CA ASN A 33 5.94 -9.70 -12.33
C ASN A 33 7.27 -8.99 -12.68
N VAL A 34 7.23 -7.72 -13.10
CA VAL A 34 8.37 -6.80 -12.95
C VAL A 34 7.85 -5.40 -12.57
N PRO A 35 8.44 -4.72 -11.57
CA PRO A 35 7.92 -3.47 -11.03
C PRO A 35 8.08 -2.33 -12.03
N LYS A 36 7.04 -1.52 -12.20
CA LYS A 36 7.17 -0.22 -12.87
C LYS A 36 8.20 0.62 -12.12
N ASP A 37 9.31 0.94 -12.76
CA ASP A 37 10.19 2.04 -12.38
C ASP A 37 9.53 3.39 -12.70
N THR A 38 8.36 3.65 -12.10
CA THR A 38 8.14 4.96 -11.51
C THR A 38 9.20 5.10 -10.43
N HIS A 39 9.81 6.28 -10.22
CA HIS A 39 10.50 6.54 -8.95
C HIS A 39 9.47 6.41 -7.81
N GLY A 40 9.22 5.18 -7.38
CA GLY A 40 8.19 4.85 -6.41
C GLY A 40 8.52 5.56 -5.12
N LEU A 41 7.49 6.08 -4.45
CA LEU A 41 7.64 6.63 -3.10
C LEU A 41 8.48 5.66 -2.28
N VAL A 42 9.48 6.19 -1.57
CA VAL A 42 10.33 5.41 -0.68
C VAL A 42 9.44 4.54 0.23
N PRO A 43 9.70 3.24 0.41
CA PRO A 43 8.76 2.35 1.09
C PRO A 43 8.55 2.78 2.55
N ILE A 44 7.40 2.40 3.12
CA ILE A 44 7.16 2.55 4.55
C ILE A 44 7.98 1.48 5.26
N VAL A 45 8.79 1.91 6.23
CA VAL A 45 9.75 1.05 6.94
C VAL A 45 9.58 1.09 8.45
N ASP A 46 8.68 1.95 8.94
CA ASP A 46 8.41 2.13 10.37
C ASP A 46 7.02 2.72 10.56
N VAL A 47 6.39 2.37 11.68
CA VAL A 47 5.10 2.91 12.11
C VAL A 47 5.12 3.17 13.61
N THR A 48 4.34 4.13 14.07
CA THR A 48 4.16 4.43 15.49
C THR A 48 2.80 5.09 15.72
N VAL A 49 2.41 5.22 16.98
CA VAL A 49 1.25 6.01 17.42
C VAL A 49 1.71 7.12 18.34
N VAL A 50 1.04 8.26 18.27
CA VAL A 50 1.30 9.43 19.14
C VAL A 50 0.04 9.86 19.86
N ILE A 51 0.19 10.23 21.13
CA ILE A 51 -0.88 10.72 21.99
C ILE A 51 -0.79 12.26 22.06
N ARG A 52 -1.36 12.92 21.05
CA ARG A 52 -1.23 14.39 20.88
C ARG A 52 -1.83 15.16 22.05
N SER A 53 -2.91 14.67 22.63
CA SER A 53 -3.56 15.31 23.79
C SER A 53 -2.71 15.26 25.07
N GLN A 54 -1.68 14.42 25.12
CA GLN A 54 -0.71 14.35 26.23
C GLN A 54 0.59 15.09 25.91
N GLY A 55 0.65 15.85 24.82
CA GLY A 55 1.80 16.66 24.45
C GLY A 55 2.90 15.91 23.69
N GLU A 56 2.66 14.68 23.25
CA GLU A 56 3.62 13.96 22.41
C GLU A 56 3.79 14.65 21.05
N SER A 57 5.04 14.78 20.61
CA SER A 57 5.40 15.29 19.28
C SER A 57 5.62 14.16 18.29
N ILE A 58 5.39 14.45 17.01
CA ILE A 58 5.71 13.52 15.92
C ILE A 58 7.23 13.24 15.93
N PRO A 59 7.67 11.96 15.98
CA PRO A 59 9.09 11.63 15.96
C PRO A 59 9.78 12.10 14.67
N LYS A 60 11.09 12.37 14.74
CA LYS A 60 11.88 12.85 13.59
C LYS A 60 11.76 11.88 12.40
N GLY A 61 11.39 12.43 11.25
CA GLY A 61 11.28 11.68 9.98
C GLY A 61 9.97 10.89 9.82
N PHE A 62 9.07 10.94 10.81
CA PHE A 62 7.73 10.37 10.69
C PHE A 62 6.75 11.41 10.13
N THR A 63 5.76 10.90 9.41
CA THR A 63 4.58 11.63 8.95
C THR A 63 3.37 11.15 9.75
N CYS A 64 2.67 12.08 10.39
CA CYS A 64 1.42 11.79 11.09
C CYS A 64 0.24 11.82 10.12
N ILE A 65 -0.65 10.83 10.23
CA ILE A 65 -1.94 10.83 9.54
C ILE A 65 -2.91 11.61 10.43
N GLU A 66 -3.04 12.92 10.18
CA GLU A 66 -3.92 13.79 10.97
C GLU A 66 -5.38 13.73 10.48
N LEU A 67 -5.57 13.47 9.19
CA LEU A 67 -6.89 13.44 8.54
C LEU A 67 -7.10 12.13 7.79
N THR A 68 -8.35 11.67 7.76
CA THR A 68 -8.82 10.61 6.87
C THR A 68 -8.83 11.10 5.42
N PRO A 69 -8.89 10.20 4.42
CA PRO A 69 -9.00 10.61 3.01
C PRO A 69 -10.22 11.49 2.70
N THR A 70 -11.25 11.45 3.54
CA THR A 70 -12.46 12.29 3.41
C THR A 70 -12.39 13.59 4.22
N GLY A 71 -11.27 13.88 4.87
CA GLY A 71 -11.05 15.14 5.60
C GLY A 71 -11.53 15.17 7.05
N PHE A 72 -11.85 14.03 7.67
CA PHE A 72 -12.18 13.98 9.10
C PHE A 72 -10.92 13.74 9.94
N PRO A 73 -10.88 14.13 11.24
CA PRO A 73 -9.76 13.79 12.12
C PRO A 73 -9.53 12.28 12.17
N ALA A 74 -8.30 11.83 11.92
CA ALA A 74 -7.90 10.42 11.98
C ALA A 74 -7.53 9.98 13.41
N ASP A 75 -8.29 10.45 14.40
CA ASP A 75 -8.13 10.05 15.79
C ASP A 75 -8.63 8.61 15.97
N LEU A 76 -7.75 7.70 16.37
CA LEU A 76 -8.06 6.29 16.59
C LEU A 76 -9.04 6.08 17.75
N ASN A 77 -9.20 7.08 18.62
CA ASN A 77 -10.16 7.09 19.73
C ASN A 77 -11.38 7.99 19.47
N HIS A 78 -11.62 8.39 18.22
CA HIS A 78 -12.74 9.27 17.88
C HIS A 78 -14.08 8.75 18.44
N GLY A 79 -14.89 9.65 18.99
CA GLY A 79 -16.19 9.33 19.59
C GLY A 79 -16.16 9.04 21.09
N SER A 80 -14.98 8.93 21.72
CA SER A 80 -14.87 8.83 23.18
C SER A 80 -14.55 10.19 23.82
N LEU A 81 -15.49 10.70 24.63
CA LEU A 81 -15.39 12.03 25.26
C LEU A 81 -14.21 12.20 26.23
N ARG A 82 -13.69 11.10 26.78
CA ARG A 82 -12.61 11.13 27.80
C ARG A 82 -11.34 10.41 27.33
N SER A 83 -11.32 9.89 26.12
CA SER A 83 -10.12 9.21 25.63
C SER A 83 -9.08 10.22 25.14
N PRO A 84 -7.78 9.91 25.28
CA PRO A 84 -6.73 10.68 24.64
C PRO A 84 -6.90 10.67 23.11
N ASN A 85 -6.45 11.73 22.44
CA ASN A 85 -6.41 11.77 20.98
C ASN A 85 -5.17 11.01 20.50
N VAL A 86 -5.39 9.91 19.77
CA VAL A 86 -4.33 9.00 19.33
C VAL A 86 -4.26 9.01 17.81
N PHE A 87 -3.07 9.24 17.26
CA PHE A 87 -2.88 9.33 15.81
C PHE A 87 -1.80 8.37 15.33
N PHE A 88 -2.02 7.80 14.15
CA PHE A 88 -1.08 6.91 13.49
C PHE A 88 -0.01 7.69 12.71
N CYS A 89 1.24 7.29 12.83
CA CYS A 89 2.37 7.88 12.12
C CYS A 89 3.14 6.79 11.37
N TYR A 90 3.71 7.14 10.22
CA TYR A 90 4.57 6.26 9.45
C TYR A 90 5.86 6.95 9.04
N ARG A 91 6.94 6.19 8.84
CA ARG A 91 8.20 6.69 8.28
C ARG A 91 8.53 5.93 7.01
N ARG A 92 8.99 6.68 6.01
CA ARG A 92 9.50 6.11 4.76
C ARG A 92 11.04 6.12 4.77
N GLY A 93 11.64 5.08 4.23
CA GLY A 93 13.10 4.91 4.23
C GLY A 93 13.58 3.74 3.39
N ARG A 94 14.89 3.64 3.20
CA ARG A 94 15.56 2.45 2.61
C ARG A 94 16.58 1.85 3.58
N ASP A 95 16.57 2.33 4.82
CA ASP A 95 17.44 1.91 5.93
C ASP A 95 17.01 0.61 6.59
N LYS A 96 15.77 0.16 6.33
CA LYS A 96 15.19 -1.09 6.83
C LYS A 96 14.36 -1.76 5.72
N PRO A 97 14.05 -3.06 5.81
CA PRO A 97 13.13 -3.71 4.90
C PRO A 97 11.74 -3.06 4.88
N PRO A 98 11.03 -3.05 3.74
CA PRO A 98 9.65 -2.55 3.67
C PRO A 98 8.71 -3.30 4.60
N LEU A 99 7.81 -2.58 5.27
CA LEU A 99 6.65 -3.18 5.91
C LEU A 99 5.66 -3.64 4.84
N VAL A 100 5.29 -4.92 4.88
CA VAL A 100 4.42 -5.56 3.87
C VAL A 100 3.03 -5.89 4.39
N ASP A 101 2.85 -5.88 5.72
CA ASP A 101 1.59 -6.20 6.36
C ASP A 101 1.43 -5.44 7.70
N LEU A 102 0.18 -5.19 8.09
CA LEU A 102 -0.21 -4.57 9.35
C LEU A 102 -1.50 -5.24 9.84
N GLY A 103 -1.41 -5.99 10.93
CA GLY A 103 -2.56 -6.57 11.60
C GLY A 103 -3.00 -5.75 12.83
N TYR A 104 -4.28 -5.83 13.16
CA TYR A 104 -4.77 -5.50 14.51
C TYR A 104 -5.07 -6.80 15.26
N VAL A 105 -4.94 -6.78 16.57
CA VAL A 105 -5.30 -7.92 17.42
C VAL A 105 -6.29 -7.45 18.46
N ASP A 106 -7.43 -8.14 18.53
CA ASP A 106 -8.38 -7.99 19.63
C ASP A 106 -8.16 -9.11 20.64
N TRP A 107 -7.71 -8.74 21.84
CA TRP A 107 -7.41 -9.67 22.92
C TRP A 107 -8.62 -9.99 23.80
N ARG A 108 -9.82 -9.47 23.50
CA ARG A 108 -11.03 -9.67 24.31
C ARG A 108 -11.88 -10.89 23.95
N MET A 109 -11.43 -11.77 23.06
CA MET A 109 -12.20 -12.94 22.63
C MET A 109 -12.04 -14.20 23.52
N ASP A 110 -11.36 -14.10 24.67
CA ASP A 110 -11.14 -15.23 25.60
C ASP A 110 -11.91 -15.10 26.94
N ILE A 111 -13.23 -14.84 26.91
CA ILE A 111 -14.11 -14.97 28.09
C ILE A 111 -15.43 -15.65 27.72
#